data_AF-A0A523R3K2-F1
#
_entry.id   AF-A0A523R3K2-F1
#
_cell.length_a   1.000
_cell.length_b   1.000
_cell.length_c   1.000
_cell.angle_alpha   90.00
_cell.angle_beta   90.00
_cell.angle_gamma   90.00
#
_symmetry.space_group_name_H-M   'P 1'
#
loop_
_entity.id
_entity.type
_entity.pdbx_description
1 polymer ?
#
loop_
_entity_poly.entity_id
_entity_poly.type
_entity_poly.pdbx_seq_one_letter_code
_entity_poly.pdbx_strand_id
1 'polypeptide(L)'
;MSLTRLNRSAATLSKNRTEDSITPLSGMCVTCVDGCIGMCEVGKSAYRGPEAIYPQPFGIITSASEKDYPLDLSHFNIMGTAVGAKGIEADSDKAIFPNVNIETRIGRDKKIKLRVPWIIPGLGSTNVAKNNWDGLAIGAAISGFPLTIGENVAAMDPDSKIVNGKVKHAPDLEWRIKLYKKWQQNGYGDIIVQANVEDTRLGVQEYAISELGVETVELKWGQGAKDIGGEVKIKNLERAQLLKKRGYIVLPNPLEKEAIDAFKQGSFKEFERHSRVGMVTEKDFMDRVKELRDYGAKHI
;
A
#
# COMPACT_ATOMS: atom_id res chain seq x y z
N MET A 1 28.94 7.93 12.91
CA MET A 1 27.68 7.59 13.62
C MET A 1 26.86 6.69 12.71
N SER A 2 26.20 5.67 13.25
CA SER A 2 25.25 4.88 12.46
C SER A 2 24.00 5.71 12.21
N LEU A 3 23.51 5.70 10.96
CA LEU A 3 22.30 6.40 10.53
C LEU A 3 21.01 5.68 10.96
N THR A 4 21.12 4.52 11.61
CA THR A 4 19.98 3.70 12.01
C THR A 4 20.12 3.28 13.46
N ARG A 5 19.00 3.31 14.19
CA ARG A 5 18.90 2.80 15.55
C ARG A 5 18.43 1.35 15.49
N LEU A 6 19.37 0.42 15.43
CA LEU A 6 19.07 -1.02 15.38
C LEU A 6 18.58 -1.53 16.75
N ASN A 7 17.72 -2.54 16.75
CA ASN A 7 17.25 -3.28 17.92
C ASN A 7 16.41 -2.49 18.94
N ARG A 8 15.93 -1.30 18.57
CA ARG A 8 14.92 -0.54 19.30
C ARG A 8 14.13 0.32 18.33
N SER A 9 12.83 0.41 18.53
CA SER A 9 11.99 1.38 17.84
C SER A 9 10.69 1.62 18.60
N ALA A 10 10.23 2.87 18.57
CA ALA A 10 8.87 3.20 18.99
C ALA A 10 7.82 2.42 18.18
N ALA A 11 8.09 2.15 16.89
CA ALA A 11 7.17 1.42 16.02
C ALA A 11 6.93 -0.01 16.52
N THR A 12 7.94 -0.70 17.06
CA THR A 12 7.83 -2.09 17.57
C THR A 12 7.71 -2.15 19.10
N LEU A 13 7.52 -0.99 19.75
CA LEU A 13 7.52 -0.79 21.20
C LEU A 13 8.74 -1.44 21.88
N SER A 14 9.88 -1.47 21.20
CA SER A 14 11.09 -2.17 21.63
C SER A 14 12.13 -1.19 22.18
N LYS A 15 12.90 -1.63 23.17
CA LYS A 15 13.94 -0.80 23.79
C LYS A 15 15.12 -1.63 24.29
N ASN A 16 16.33 -1.10 24.15
CA ASN A 16 17.53 -1.69 24.76
C ASN A 16 17.46 -1.56 26.29
N ARG A 17 18.13 -2.47 27.01
CA ARG A 17 18.26 -2.38 28.48
C ARG A 17 19.15 -1.20 28.88
N THR A 18 20.24 -1.00 28.14
CA THR A 18 21.18 0.10 28.32
C THR A 18 21.07 1.03 27.12
N GLU A 19 20.25 2.08 27.23
CA GLU A 19 19.92 2.97 26.10
C GLU A 19 21.15 3.74 25.59
N ASP A 20 22.03 4.17 26.50
CA ASP A 20 23.23 4.96 26.18
C ASP A 20 24.48 4.11 25.90
N SER A 21 24.43 2.81 26.18
CA SER A 21 25.57 1.90 26.05
C SER A 21 25.23 0.74 25.12
N ILE A 22 25.35 1.03 23.82
CA ILE A 22 25.04 0.11 22.72
C ILE A 22 26.18 0.07 21.71
N THR A 23 26.30 -1.04 20.97
CA THR A 23 27.11 -1.10 19.76
C THR A 23 26.32 -0.47 18.59
N PRO A 24 26.84 0.57 17.92
CA PRO A 24 26.14 1.19 16.80
C PRO A 24 25.96 0.28 15.57
N LEU A 25 26.79 -0.76 15.44
CA LEU A 25 26.78 -1.67 14.29
C LEU A 25 25.69 -2.73 14.38
N SER A 26 25.42 -3.26 15.58
CA SER A 26 24.36 -4.27 15.76
C SER A 26 23.17 -3.77 16.56
N GLY A 27 23.28 -2.66 17.29
CA GLY A 27 22.24 -2.17 18.21
C GLY A 27 22.13 -2.94 19.53
N MET A 28 22.99 -3.94 19.77
CA MET A 28 23.03 -4.67 21.04
C MET A 28 23.56 -3.78 22.18
N CYS A 29 23.12 -4.07 23.41
CA CYS A 29 23.75 -3.50 24.60
C CYS A 29 25.23 -3.91 24.66
N VAL A 30 26.12 -3.03 25.11
CA VAL A 30 27.56 -3.37 25.29
C VAL A 30 27.72 -4.57 26.22
N THR A 31 26.86 -4.68 27.22
CA THR A 31 26.77 -5.85 28.09
C THR A 31 25.38 -6.48 27.99
N CYS A 32 25.26 -7.58 27.25
CA CYS A 32 24.13 -8.50 27.39
C CYS A 32 24.33 -9.32 28.67
N VAL A 33 23.27 -9.45 29.46
CA VAL A 33 23.30 -10.20 30.73
C VAL A 33 22.28 -11.33 30.66
N ASP A 34 22.62 -12.44 31.30
CA ASP A 34 21.67 -13.50 31.59
C ASP A 34 20.51 -12.96 32.44
N GLY A 35 19.31 -13.49 32.23
CA GLY A 35 18.08 -13.02 32.89
C GLY A 35 17.52 -11.68 32.37
N CYS A 36 18.09 -11.09 31.32
CA CYS A 36 17.49 -9.91 30.69
C CYS A 36 16.14 -10.26 30.05
N ILE A 37 15.09 -9.48 30.37
CA ILE A 37 13.73 -9.65 29.80
C ILE A 37 13.71 -9.52 28.26
N GLY A 38 14.74 -8.91 27.67
CA GLY A 38 14.87 -8.86 26.22
C GLY A 38 13.82 -7.97 25.55
N MET A 39 13.64 -6.75 26.05
CA MET A 39 12.69 -5.80 25.47
C MET A 39 13.15 -5.19 24.13
N CYS A 40 14.41 -5.44 23.75
CA CYS A 40 14.95 -5.10 22.43
C CYS A 40 14.41 -6.05 21.36
N GLU A 41 14.63 -5.73 20.08
CA GLU A 41 14.11 -6.56 18.99
C GLU A 41 14.71 -7.97 18.97
N VAL A 42 16.01 -8.15 19.31
CA VAL A 42 16.62 -9.48 19.49
C VAL A 42 15.87 -10.32 20.52
N GLY A 43 15.66 -9.76 21.73
CA GLY A 43 15.04 -10.47 22.83
C GLY A 43 13.57 -10.77 22.56
N LYS A 44 12.80 -9.77 22.09
CA LYS A 44 11.39 -9.96 21.74
C LYS A 44 11.22 -10.99 20.63
N SER A 45 12.09 -11.00 19.63
CA SER A 45 12.03 -11.98 18.53
C SER A 45 12.26 -13.40 19.03
N ALA A 46 13.05 -13.63 20.08
CA ALA A 46 13.30 -14.96 20.61
C ALA A 46 12.05 -15.66 21.17
N TYR A 47 11.10 -14.91 21.76
CA TYR A 47 9.89 -15.49 22.37
C TYR A 47 8.57 -15.06 21.71
N ARG A 48 8.54 -13.99 20.92
CA ARG A 48 7.36 -13.56 20.14
C ARG A 48 7.51 -13.79 18.63
N GLY A 49 8.72 -14.12 18.17
CA GLY A 49 9.00 -14.49 16.78
C GLY A 49 8.34 -13.56 15.76
N PRO A 50 7.44 -14.07 14.90
CA PRO A 50 6.78 -13.28 13.86
C PRO A 50 6.01 -12.06 14.36
N GLU A 51 5.52 -12.04 15.61
CA GLU A 51 4.76 -10.88 16.10
C GLU A 51 5.62 -9.62 16.22
N ALA A 52 6.93 -9.77 16.43
CA ALA A 52 7.87 -8.67 16.62
C ALA A 52 8.14 -7.88 15.32
N ILE A 53 7.78 -8.43 14.14
CA ILE A 53 7.99 -7.76 12.85
C ILE A 53 6.97 -6.64 12.58
N TYR A 54 5.83 -6.66 13.29
CA TYR A 54 4.72 -5.74 13.03
C TYR A 54 4.77 -4.50 13.92
N PRO A 55 4.57 -3.29 13.36
CA PRO A 55 4.38 -2.11 14.16
C PRO A 55 3.18 -2.23 15.12
N GLN A 56 3.32 -1.65 16.32
CA GLN A 56 2.36 -1.73 17.42
C GLN A 56 1.96 -0.33 17.92
N PRO A 57 0.66 -0.10 18.22
CA PRO A 57 -0.46 -1.03 18.08
C PRO A 57 -0.91 -1.21 16.62
N PHE A 58 -1.08 -2.47 16.20
CA PHE A 58 -1.46 -2.81 14.82
C PHE A 58 -2.82 -2.22 14.40
N GLY A 59 -2.87 -1.60 13.22
CA GLY A 59 -4.11 -1.21 12.55
C GLY A 59 -4.68 0.18 12.89
N ILE A 60 -4.14 0.85 13.91
CA ILE A 60 -4.57 2.21 14.33
C ILE A 60 -3.43 3.24 14.30
N ILE A 61 -2.27 2.87 13.79
CA ILE A 61 -1.10 3.75 13.67
C ILE A 61 -0.59 3.80 12.25
N THR A 62 0.18 4.84 11.97
CA THR A 62 1.12 4.89 10.85
C THR A 62 2.52 5.05 11.43
N SER A 63 3.48 4.30 10.92
CA SER A 63 4.88 4.36 11.36
C SER A 63 5.75 4.93 10.24
N ALA A 64 6.60 5.89 10.58
CA ALA A 64 7.64 6.40 9.70
C ALA A 64 8.98 5.68 9.97
N SER A 65 10.00 5.96 9.17
CA SER A 65 11.34 5.44 9.42
C SER A 65 12.01 6.15 10.60
N GLU A 66 12.60 5.37 11.51
CA GLU A 66 13.43 5.88 12.61
C GLU A 66 14.92 5.80 12.23
N LYS A 67 15.28 6.55 11.18
CA LYS A 67 16.65 6.66 10.65
C LYS A 67 17.07 8.12 10.64
N ASP A 68 18.32 8.37 11.00
CA ASP A 68 18.98 9.66 10.82
C ASP A 68 19.45 9.73 9.36
N TYR A 69 18.71 10.43 8.51
CA TYR A 69 19.15 10.64 7.13
C TYR A 69 20.13 11.82 7.10
N PRO A 70 21.31 11.68 6.45
CA PRO A 70 22.31 12.75 6.39
C PRO A 70 21.89 13.90 5.46
N LEU A 71 20.81 13.71 4.71
CA LEU A 71 20.20 14.67 3.82
C LEU A 71 18.70 14.68 4.09
N ASP A 72 18.14 15.87 4.20
CA ASP A 72 16.72 16.13 4.28
C ASP A 72 16.37 17.34 3.39
N LEU A 73 15.11 17.77 3.41
CA LEU A 73 14.66 18.91 2.62
C LEU A 73 15.32 20.24 3.05
N SER A 74 15.92 20.34 4.24
CA SER A 74 16.64 21.56 4.66
C SER A 74 17.97 21.76 3.92
N HIS A 75 18.52 20.67 3.36
CA HIS A 75 19.72 20.72 2.54
C HIS A 75 19.43 21.12 1.08
N PHE A 76 18.14 21.20 0.71
CA PHE A 76 17.70 21.54 -0.64
C PHE A 76 17.13 22.96 -0.67
N ASN A 77 17.75 23.83 -1.47
CA ASN A 77 17.24 25.18 -1.72
C ASN A 77 16.94 25.38 -3.20
N ILE A 78 15.72 25.80 -3.51
CA ILE A 78 15.35 26.26 -4.86
C ILE A 78 15.69 27.75 -4.94
N MET A 79 16.77 28.08 -5.63
CA MET A 79 17.15 29.47 -5.86
C MET A 79 16.27 30.08 -6.95
N GLY A 80 15.55 31.15 -6.61
CA GLY A 80 14.83 31.96 -7.59
C GLY A 80 15.79 32.72 -8.52
N THR A 81 15.27 33.19 -9.65
CA THR A 81 15.96 34.15 -10.53
C THR A 81 15.28 35.51 -10.44
N ALA A 82 16.06 36.59 -10.45
CA ALA A 82 15.53 37.96 -10.53
C ALA A 82 15.29 38.42 -11.99
N VAL A 83 15.61 37.57 -12.97
CA VAL A 83 15.47 37.87 -14.40
C VAL A 83 14.71 36.77 -15.13
N GLY A 84 13.82 37.19 -16.02
CA GLY A 84 13.00 36.31 -16.86
C GLY A 84 11.86 35.61 -16.11
N ALA A 85 11.08 34.83 -16.85
CA ALA A 85 10.04 33.94 -16.33
C ALA A 85 10.05 32.64 -17.13
N LYS A 86 9.66 31.53 -16.49
CA LYS A 86 9.50 30.22 -17.13
C LYS A 86 8.09 29.70 -16.90
N GLY A 87 7.41 29.32 -17.98
CA GLY A 87 6.02 28.87 -17.95
C GLY A 87 4.98 29.98 -18.13
N ILE A 88 5.41 31.24 -18.13
CA ILE A 88 4.60 32.42 -18.47
C ILE A 88 5.50 33.47 -19.13
N GLU A 89 4.89 34.48 -19.77
CA GLU A 89 5.59 35.62 -20.33
C GLU A 89 6.35 36.40 -19.25
N ALA A 90 7.57 36.84 -19.58
CA ALA A 90 8.44 37.60 -18.68
C ALA A 90 8.00 39.07 -18.62
N ASP A 91 6.87 39.31 -17.96
CA ASP A 91 6.19 40.59 -17.83
C ASP A 91 5.68 40.76 -16.38
N SER A 92 5.88 41.94 -15.78
CA SER A 92 5.57 42.18 -14.36
C SER A 92 4.08 42.14 -14.03
N ASP A 93 3.20 42.43 -14.99
CA ASP A 93 1.74 42.37 -14.82
C ASP A 93 1.22 40.93 -15.00
N LYS A 94 2.01 40.05 -15.65
CA LYS A 94 1.65 38.65 -15.91
C LYS A 94 2.30 37.66 -14.95
N ALA A 95 3.58 37.82 -14.60
CA ALA A 95 4.36 36.88 -13.80
C ALA A 95 4.09 37.00 -12.29
N ILE A 96 2.82 36.93 -11.90
CA ILE A 96 2.34 37.05 -10.52
C ILE A 96 1.88 35.70 -9.97
N PHE A 97 1.94 35.54 -8.64
CA PHE A 97 1.58 34.29 -7.95
C PHE A 97 0.19 33.71 -8.34
N PRO A 98 -0.88 34.52 -8.50
CA PRO A 98 -2.18 33.98 -8.91
C PRO A 98 -2.22 33.33 -10.30
N ASN A 99 -1.26 33.64 -11.17
CA ASN A 99 -1.18 33.08 -12.53
C ASN A 99 -0.37 31.78 -12.60
N VAL A 100 0.14 31.28 -11.46
CA VAL A 100 0.87 30.01 -11.40
C VAL A 100 -0.04 28.86 -11.84
N ASN A 101 0.39 28.15 -12.87
CA ASN A 101 -0.29 26.95 -13.35
C ASN A 101 0.55 25.71 -13.04
N ILE A 102 0.02 24.84 -12.17
CA ILE A 102 0.63 23.55 -11.79
C ILE A 102 -0.08 22.34 -12.42
N GLU A 103 -0.96 22.59 -13.40
CA GLU A 103 -1.58 21.51 -14.16
C GLU A 103 -0.51 20.71 -14.89
N THR A 104 -0.68 19.38 -14.88
CA THR A 104 0.27 18.48 -15.51
C THR A 104 -0.43 17.28 -16.13
N ARG A 105 0.35 16.48 -16.85
CA ARG A 105 -0.14 15.29 -17.55
C ARG A 105 0.83 14.13 -17.37
N ILE A 106 0.27 12.97 -17.03
CA ILE A 106 1.02 11.72 -16.86
C ILE A 106 0.62 10.69 -17.91
N GLY A 107 1.43 9.64 -18.05
CA GLY A 107 1.29 8.63 -19.09
C GLY A 107 2.05 8.97 -20.39
N ARG A 108 2.26 7.95 -21.22
CA ARG A 108 3.01 8.04 -22.50
C ARG A 108 2.38 9.02 -23.47
N ASP A 109 1.04 9.05 -23.55
CA ASP A 109 0.27 9.90 -24.45
C ASP A 109 -0.27 11.17 -23.77
N LYS A 110 0.11 11.42 -22.51
CA LYS A 110 -0.26 12.62 -21.73
C LYS A 110 -1.78 12.84 -21.65
N LYS A 111 -2.57 11.77 -21.70
CA LYS A 111 -4.04 11.85 -21.62
C LYS A 111 -4.57 11.95 -20.20
N ILE A 112 -3.85 11.45 -19.19
CA ILE A 112 -4.25 11.61 -17.79
C ILE A 112 -3.92 13.04 -17.37
N LYS A 113 -4.97 13.87 -17.21
CA LYS A 113 -4.87 15.27 -16.83
C LYS A 113 -4.91 15.43 -15.31
N LEU A 114 -4.06 16.30 -14.77
CA LEU A 114 -3.99 16.60 -13.36
C LEU A 114 -4.09 18.11 -13.16
N ARG A 115 -4.98 18.56 -12.27
CA ARG A 115 -5.03 19.98 -11.89
C ARG A 115 -3.88 20.36 -10.97
N VAL A 116 -3.43 19.39 -10.18
CA VAL A 116 -2.33 19.51 -9.24
C VAL A 116 -1.43 18.27 -9.37
N PRO A 117 -0.11 18.38 -9.21
CA PRO A 117 0.84 17.31 -9.50
C PRO A 117 0.92 16.28 -8.35
N TRP A 118 -0.23 15.79 -7.90
CA TRP A 118 -0.37 14.85 -6.78
C TRP A 118 -0.95 13.53 -7.25
N ILE A 119 -0.68 12.45 -6.52
CA ILE A 119 -1.30 11.13 -6.69
C ILE A 119 -1.47 10.55 -5.29
N ILE A 120 -2.64 10.00 -4.96
CA ILE A 120 -2.76 9.12 -3.80
C ILE A 120 -2.44 7.69 -4.26
N PRO A 121 -1.36 7.07 -3.74
CA PRO A 121 -0.93 5.74 -4.19
C PRO A 121 -1.84 4.63 -3.65
N GLY A 122 -1.64 3.41 -4.14
CA GLY A 122 -2.37 2.23 -3.69
C GLY A 122 -2.17 1.99 -2.18
N LEU A 123 -3.23 2.19 -1.41
CA LEU A 123 -3.20 2.05 0.04
C LEU A 123 -3.36 0.56 0.43
N GLY A 124 -2.29 -0.04 0.97
CA GLY A 124 -2.23 -1.48 1.23
C GLY A 124 -3.14 -2.02 2.33
N SER A 125 -3.55 -1.19 3.30
CA SER A 125 -4.51 -1.59 4.33
C SER A 125 -5.93 -1.33 3.85
N THR A 126 -6.59 -2.36 3.33
CA THR A 126 -7.95 -2.25 2.76
C THR A 126 -8.95 -1.66 3.75
N ASN A 127 -8.84 -2.00 5.04
CA ASN A 127 -9.73 -1.51 6.09
C ASN A 127 -9.47 -0.03 6.46
N VAL A 128 -8.20 0.36 6.64
CA VAL A 128 -7.85 1.76 6.95
C VAL A 128 -8.20 2.66 5.76
N ALA A 129 -7.94 2.20 4.54
CA ALA A 129 -8.35 2.89 3.32
C ALA A 129 -9.88 3.01 3.23
N LYS A 130 -10.62 1.94 3.58
CA LYS A 130 -12.10 1.96 3.58
C LYS A 130 -12.66 3.03 4.49
N ASN A 131 -12.16 3.10 5.73
CA ASN A 131 -12.64 4.04 6.75
C ASN A 131 -12.44 5.51 6.37
N ASN A 132 -11.49 5.80 5.49
CA ASN A 132 -11.17 7.16 5.05
C ASN A 132 -11.53 7.40 3.57
N TRP A 133 -12.17 6.43 2.90
CA TRP A 133 -12.29 6.44 1.44
C TRP A 133 -13.13 7.61 0.93
N ASP A 134 -14.20 7.99 1.63
CA ASP A 134 -15.04 9.13 1.24
C ASP A 134 -14.22 10.41 1.10
N GLY A 135 -13.42 10.74 2.12
CA GLY A 135 -12.56 11.92 2.08
C GLY A 135 -11.50 11.84 0.98
N LEU A 136 -10.86 10.69 0.83
CA LEU A 136 -9.82 10.47 -0.19
C LEU A 136 -10.37 10.57 -1.60
N ALA A 137 -11.47 9.87 -1.89
CA ALA A 137 -12.07 9.79 -3.22
C ALA A 137 -12.71 11.11 -3.63
N ILE A 138 -13.52 11.72 -2.76
CA ILE A 138 -14.19 12.99 -3.06
C ILE A 138 -13.16 14.11 -3.18
N GLY A 139 -12.20 14.18 -2.24
CA GLY A 139 -11.14 15.18 -2.27
C GLY A 139 -10.28 15.07 -3.53
N ALA A 140 -9.80 13.88 -3.87
CA ALA A 140 -8.99 13.67 -5.06
C ALA A 140 -9.74 13.98 -6.36
N ALA A 141 -11.01 13.58 -6.45
CA ALA A 141 -11.82 13.79 -7.65
C ALA A 141 -12.12 15.28 -7.89
N ILE A 142 -12.51 16.03 -6.86
CA ILE A 142 -12.80 17.48 -6.98
C ILE A 142 -11.52 18.28 -7.21
N SER A 143 -10.43 17.91 -6.52
CA SER A 143 -9.11 18.52 -6.73
C SER A 143 -8.46 18.09 -8.05
N GLY A 144 -9.05 17.14 -8.79
CA GLY A 144 -8.63 16.78 -10.15
C GLY A 144 -7.29 16.07 -10.21
N PHE A 145 -7.02 15.14 -9.29
CA PHE A 145 -5.79 14.31 -9.30
C PHE A 145 -6.09 12.82 -9.06
N PRO A 146 -5.19 11.89 -9.45
CA PRO A 146 -5.48 10.47 -9.46
C PRO A 146 -5.48 9.83 -8.06
N LEU A 147 -6.31 8.81 -7.91
CA LEU A 147 -6.39 7.97 -6.71
C LEU A 147 -6.28 6.49 -7.10
N THR A 148 -5.32 5.79 -6.52
CA THR A 148 -5.14 4.35 -6.73
C THR A 148 -5.84 3.53 -5.64
N ILE A 149 -6.74 2.65 -6.06
CA ILE A 149 -7.30 1.58 -5.23
C ILE A 149 -6.21 0.51 -5.07
N GLY A 150 -5.83 0.22 -3.83
CA GLY A 150 -4.83 -0.80 -3.52
C GLY A 150 -5.30 -2.23 -3.79
N GLU A 151 -4.35 -3.17 -3.71
CA GLU A 151 -4.59 -4.60 -3.93
C GLU A 151 -5.60 -5.26 -2.97
N ASN A 152 -6.13 -6.42 -3.37
CA ASN A 152 -6.98 -7.34 -2.61
C ASN A 152 -8.36 -6.81 -2.17
N VAL A 153 -8.79 -5.62 -2.62
CA VAL A 153 -10.08 -5.04 -2.22
C VAL A 153 -11.24 -5.99 -2.54
N ALA A 154 -11.27 -6.54 -3.76
CA ALA A 154 -12.38 -7.40 -4.19
C ALA A 154 -12.48 -8.67 -3.34
N ALA A 155 -11.38 -9.41 -3.15
CA ALA A 155 -11.47 -10.72 -2.50
C ALA A 155 -11.30 -10.69 -0.98
N MET A 156 -10.95 -9.54 -0.39
CA MET A 156 -11.05 -9.32 1.06
C MET A 156 -12.48 -8.98 1.51
N ASP A 157 -13.33 -8.51 0.59
CA ASP A 157 -14.74 -8.22 0.83
C ASP A 157 -15.54 -9.54 0.91
N PRO A 158 -16.15 -9.88 2.06
CA PRO A 158 -16.95 -11.10 2.19
C PRO A 158 -18.13 -11.12 1.23
N ASP A 159 -18.66 -9.96 0.82
CA ASP A 159 -19.85 -9.85 -0.02
C ASP A 159 -19.56 -10.01 -1.53
N SER A 160 -18.28 -10.16 -1.88
CA SER A 160 -17.85 -10.43 -3.24
C SER A 160 -18.24 -11.84 -3.71
N LYS A 161 -18.72 -11.93 -4.95
CA LYS A 161 -19.05 -13.19 -5.62
C LYS A 161 -17.93 -13.55 -6.59
N ILE A 162 -17.31 -14.70 -6.34
CA ILE A 162 -16.25 -15.27 -7.18
C ILE A 162 -16.79 -16.58 -7.76
N VAL A 163 -16.85 -16.65 -9.09
CA VAL A 163 -17.36 -17.81 -9.83
C VAL A 163 -16.25 -18.31 -10.74
N ASN A 164 -15.93 -19.60 -10.67
CA ASN A 164 -14.85 -20.22 -11.45
C ASN A 164 -13.51 -19.48 -11.30
N GLY A 165 -13.20 -19.04 -10.08
CA GLY A 165 -11.97 -18.32 -9.78
C GLY A 165 -11.89 -16.90 -10.34
N LYS A 166 -12.99 -16.33 -10.84
CA LYS A 166 -13.06 -14.95 -11.34
C LYS A 166 -14.10 -14.12 -10.60
N VAL A 167 -13.78 -12.87 -10.33
CA VAL A 167 -14.71 -11.91 -9.70
C VAL A 167 -15.86 -11.61 -10.65
N LYS A 168 -17.09 -11.69 -10.13
CA LYS A 168 -18.33 -11.35 -10.84
C LYS A 168 -19.13 -10.24 -10.18
N HIS A 169 -18.85 -9.96 -8.91
CA HIS A 169 -19.47 -8.90 -8.14
C HIS A 169 -18.54 -8.56 -6.99
N ALA A 170 -18.27 -7.27 -6.76
CA ALA A 170 -17.38 -6.81 -5.70
C ALA A 170 -17.86 -5.46 -5.13
N PRO A 171 -18.77 -5.47 -4.15
CA PRO A 171 -19.43 -4.27 -3.62
C PRO A 171 -18.46 -3.18 -3.18
N ASP A 172 -17.42 -3.53 -2.40
CA ASP A 172 -16.44 -2.55 -1.93
C ASP A 172 -15.69 -1.91 -3.10
N LEU A 173 -15.21 -2.71 -4.06
CA LEU A 173 -14.50 -2.20 -5.23
C LEU A 173 -15.40 -1.29 -6.09
N GLU A 174 -16.64 -1.70 -6.32
CA GLU A 174 -17.63 -0.93 -7.06
C GLU A 174 -17.92 0.41 -6.43
N TRP A 175 -18.20 0.43 -5.13
CA TRP A 175 -18.47 1.65 -4.40
C TRP A 175 -17.29 2.61 -4.49
N ARG A 176 -16.06 2.11 -4.34
CA ARG A 176 -14.85 2.94 -4.43
C ARG A 176 -14.70 3.63 -5.78
N ILE A 177 -14.89 2.88 -6.86
CA ILE A 177 -14.81 3.39 -8.23
C ILE A 177 -15.95 4.37 -8.51
N LYS A 178 -17.19 3.99 -8.19
CA LYS A 178 -18.38 4.82 -8.41
C LYS A 178 -18.28 6.14 -7.66
N LEU A 179 -17.77 6.14 -6.44
CA LEU A 179 -17.64 7.36 -5.64
C LEU A 179 -16.65 8.35 -6.26
N TYR A 180 -15.46 7.91 -6.66
CA TYR A 180 -14.50 8.80 -7.34
C TYR A 180 -15.10 9.37 -8.63
N LYS A 181 -15.64 8.50 -9.49
CA LYS A 181 -16.24 8.90 -10.78
C LYS A 181 -17.41 9.87 -10.61
N LYS A 182 -18.24 9.69 -9.58
CA LYS A 182 -19.35 10.60 -9.25
C LYS A 182 -18.90 12.04 -9.03
N TRP A 183 -17.73 12.23 -8.44
CA TRP A 183 -17.20 13.56 -8.08
C TRP A 183 -16.14 14.08 -9.05
N GLN A 184 -15.74 13.27 -10.04
CA GLN A 184 -14.74 13.65 -11.04
C GLN A 184 -15.28 14.79 -11.91
N GLN A 185 -14.46 15.81 -12.14
CA GLN A 185 -14.86 17.00 -12.90
C GLN A 185 -13.98 17.19 -14.14
N ASN A 186 -14.62 17.52 -15.27
CA ASN A 186 -13.97 17.99 -16.49
C ASN A 186 -12.87 17.05 -17.05
N GLY A 187 -12.94 15.75 -16.72
CA GLY A 187 -11.95 14.75 -17.13
C GLY A 187 -10.56 14.93 -16.51
N TYR A 188 -10.47 15.55 -15.32
CA TYR A 188 -9.25 15.62 -14.52
C TYR A 188 -9.18 14.50 -13.48
N GLY A 189 -7.96 14.08 -13.16
CA GLY A 189 -7.69 12.91 -12.34
C GLY A 189 -8.11 11.60 -13.01
N ASP A 190 -7.83 10.48 -12.35
CA ASP A 190 -8.36 9.18 -12.72
C ASP A 190 -8.38 8.24 -11.51
N ILE A 191 -9.26 7.23 -11.54
CA ILE A 191 -9.28 6.15 -10.57
C ILE A 191 -8.50 4.95 -11.10
N ILE A 192 -7.49 4.52 -10.36
CA ILE A 192 -6.56 3.48 -10.80
C ILE A 192 -6.83 2.20 -10.03
N VAL A 193 -6.98 1.07 -10.72
CA VAL A 193 -7.12 -0.25 -10.06
C VAL A 193 -5.79 -0.99 -10.10
N GLN A 194 -5.16 -1.08 -8.93
CA GLN A 194 -3.95 -1.85 -8.72
C GLN A 194 -4.27 -3.34 -8.56
N ALA A 195 -3.49 -4.22 -9.18
CA ALA A 195 -3.59 -5.66 -8.98
C ALA A 195 -2.24 -6.29 -8.68
N ASN A 196 -2.22 -7.13 -7.67
CA ASN A 196 -1.12 -8.07 -7.39
C ASN A 196 -1.38 -9.44 -8.04
N VAL A 197 -0.61 -10.45 -7.64
CA VAL A 197 -0.74 -11.83 -8.13
C VAL A 197 -2.13 -12.42 -7.83
N GLU A 198 -2.67 -12.19 -6.63
CA GLU A 198 -3.99 -12.68 -6.23
C GLU A 198 -5.10 -12.02 -7.05
N ASP A 199 -5.07 -10.70 -7.18
CA ASP A 199 -6.04 -9.93 -7.96
C ASP A 199 -6.03 -10.31 -9.44
N THR A 200 -4.83 -10.54 -10.00
CA THR A 200 -4.65 -10.99 -11.39
C THR A 200 -5.28 -12.36 -11.61
N ARG A 201 -5.03 -13.33 -10.71
CA ARG A 201 -5.66 -14.66 -10.79
C ARG A 201 -7.18 -14.55 -10.76
N LEU A 202 -7.70 -13.66 -9.93
CA LEU A 202 -9.13 -13.41 -9.77
C LEU A 202 -9.76 -12.54 -10.87
N GLY A 203 -8.97 -12.02 -11.81
CA GLY A 203 -9.45 -11.19 -12.91
C GLY A 203 -10.05 -9.86 -12.44
N VAL A 204 -9.51 -9.27 -11.38
CA VAL A 204 -10.04 -8.04 -10.76
C VAL A 204 -9.97 -6.86 -11.73
N GLN A 205 -8.87 -6.71 -12.46
CA GLN A 205 -8.71 -5.62 -13.43
C GLN A 205 -9.66 -5.80 -14.61
N GLU A 206 -9.79 -7.02 -15.12
CA GLU A 206 -10.69 -7.38 -16.20
C GLU A 206 -12.13 -7.05 -15.81
N TYR A 207 -12.56 -7.41 -14.59
CA TYR A 207 -13.85 -7.01 -14.03
C TYR A 207 -13.99 -5.48 -13.94
N ALA A 208 -12.99 -4.80 -13.39
CA ALA A 208 -13.04 -3.35 -13.22
C ALA A 208 -13.10 -2.59 -14.57
N ILE A 209 -12.40 -3.08 -15.59
CA ILE A 209 -12.41 -2.47 -16.93
C ILE A 209 -13.76 -2.74 -17.60
N SER A 210 -14.15 -4.01 -17.73
CA SER A 210 -15.31 -4.42 -18.52
C SER A 210 -16.64 -4.03 -17.88
N GLU A 211 -16.77 -4.16 -16.57
CA GLU A 211 -18.05 -3.96 -15.87
C GLU A 211 -18.15 -2.58 -15.20
N LEU A 212 -17.01 -2.00 -14.78
CA LEU A 212 -16.97 -0.74 -14.00
C LEU A 212 -16.38 0.44 -14.78
N GLY A 213 -15.96 0.20 -16.02
CA GLY A 213 -15.45 1.20 -16.95
C GLY A 213 -14.13 1.85 -16.50
N VAL A 214 -13.31 1.14 -15.73
CA VAL A 214 -11.98 1.64 -15.33
C VAL A 214 -11.08 1.70 -16.57
N GLU A 215 -10.42 2.83 -16.78
CA GLU A 215 -9.55 3.03 -17.95
C GLU A 215 -8.05 2.91 -17.61
N THR A 216 -7.69 3.13 -16.34
CA THR A 216 -6.32 3.05 -15.85
C THR A 216 -6.17 1.95 -14.81
N VAL A 217 -5.19 1.09 -15.01
CA VAL A 217 -4.87 -0.01 -14.11
C VAL A 217 -3.39 0.01 -13.77
N GLU A 218 -3.01 -0.56 -12.62
CA GLU A 218 -1.62 -0.61 -12.17
C GLU A 218 -1.22 -2.06 -11.87
N LEU A 219 -0.07 -2.49 -12.40
CA LEU A 219 0.49 -3.81 -12.10
C LEU A 219 1.44 -3.71 -10.91
N LYS A 220 1.14 -4.43 -9.82
CA LYS A 220 1.97 -4.45 -8.61
C LYS A 220 2.71 -5.78 -8.46
N TRP A 221 4.04 -5.71 -8.49
CA TRP A 221 4.92 -6.88 -8.30
C TRP A 221 5.60 -6.92 -6.95
N GLY A 222 5.79 -5.75 -6.35
CA GLY A 222 6.40 -5.54 -5.05
C GLY A 222 6.05 -4.18 -4.48
N GLN A 223 6.61 -3.85 -3.32
CA GLN A 223 6.48 -2.53 -2.74
C GLN A 223 7.80 -2.13 -2.07
N GLY A 224 8.28 -0.90 -2.27
CA GLY A 224 9.59 -0.49 -1.73
C GLY A 224 9.68 -0.50 -0.20
N ALA A 225 8.55 -0.59 0.50
CA ALA A 225 8.54 -0.74 1.96
C ALA A 225 8.97 -2.13 2.43
N LYS A 226 8.78 -3.18 1.62
CA LYS A 226 9.11 -4.57 1.97
C LYS A 226 9.16 -5.48 0.74
N ASP A 227 10.12 -6.40 0.74
CA ASP A 227 10.32 -7.41 -0.31
C ASP A 227 9.46 -8.67 -0.09
N ILE A 228 8.24 -8.48 0.43
CA ILE A 228 7.24 -9.52 0.65
C ILE A 228 5.87 -9.04 0.19
N GLY A 229 4.94 -9.97 -0.01
CA GLY A 229 3.57 -9.62 -0.35
C GLY A 229 2.84 -8.86 0.77
N GLY A 230 1.67 -8.29 0.46
CA GLY A 230 0.81 -7.69 1.48
C GLY A 230 0.50 -8.69 2.59
N GLU A 231 0.36 -8.22 3.84
CA GLU A 231 0.07 -9.06 5.02
C GLU A 231 -1.08 -8.47 5.82
N VAL A 232 -2.00 -9.32 6.28
CA VAL A 232 -3.18 -8.91 7.07
C VAL A 232 -3.40 -9.94 8.16
N LYS A 233 -3.64 -9.46 9.38
CA LYS A 233 -4.04 -10.25 10.54
C LYS A 233 -5.55 -10.44 10.57
N ILE A 234 -6.00 -11.68 10.78
CA ILE A 234 -7.40 -12.09 10.77
C ILE A 234 -7.76 -12.74 12.10
N LYS A 235 -8.64 -12.08 12.85
CA LYS A 235 -9.11 -12.53 14.18
C LYS A 235 -10.28 -13.53 14.14
N ASN A 236 -10.73 -13.92 12.95
CA ASN A 236 -11.94 -14.72 12.78
C ASN A 236 -11.64 -15.95 11.89
N LEU A 237 -11.95 -17.14 12.41
CA LEU A 237 -11.65 -18.41 11.74
C LEU A 237 -12.43 -18.55 10.43
N GLU A 238 -13.72 -18.21 10.42
CA GLU A 238 -14.57 -18.33 9.24
C GLU A 238 -14.05 -17.47 8.08
N ARG A 239 -13.59 -16.25 8.39
CA ARG A 239 -12.94 -15.35 7.44
C ARG A 239 -11.60 -15.90 6.94
N ALA A 240 -10.79 -16.48 7.83
CA ALA A 240 -9.54 -17.12 7.44
C ALA A 240 -9.79 -18.29 6.46
N GLN A 241 -10.79 -19.13 6.75
CA GLN A 241 -11.22 -20.23 5.88
C GLN A 241 -11.75 -19.74 4.53
N LEU A 242 -12.57 -18.69 4.52
CA LEU A 242 -13.07 -18.07 3.30
C LEU A 242 -11.92 -17.62 2.40
N LEU A 243 -10.94 -16.90 2.95
CA LEU A 243 -9.80 -16.40 2.19
C LEU A 243 -8.93 -17.54 1.66
N LYS A 244 -8.70 -18.60 2.46
CA LYS A 244 -8.01 -19.81 2.00
C LYS A 244 -8.72 -20.46 0.81
N LYS A 245 -10.05 -20.58 0.86
CA LYS A 245 -10.87 -21.11 -0.25
C LYS A 245 -10.84 -20.22 -1.49
N ARG A 246 -10.62 -18.91 -1.34
CA ARG A 246 -10.41 -17.94 -2.43
C ARG A 246 -8.99 -17.99 -3.03
N GLY A 247 -8.12 -18.88 -2.55
CA GLY A 247 -6.77 -19.09 -3.10
C GLY A 247 -5.65 -18.28 -2.43
N TYR A 248 -5.96 -17.56 -1.35
CA TYR A 248 -4.96 -16.86 -0.54
C TYR A 248 -4.07 -17.83 0.25
N ILE A 249 -2.86 -17.38 0.54
CA ILE A 249 -2.01 -18.03 1.53
C ILE A 249 -2.48 -17.56 2.90
N VAL A 250 -2.91 -18.50 3.74
CA VAL A 250 -3.34 -18.25 5.12
C VAL A 250 -2.58 -19.21 6.03
N LEU A 251 -1.93 -18.64 7.05
CA LEU A 251 -1.07 -19.33 8.00
C LEU A 251 -1.50 -18.97 9.44
N PRO A 252 -1.56 -19.92 10.37
CA PRO A 252 -1.61 -21.37 10.15
C PRO A 252 -2.75 -21.77 9.19
N ASN A 253 -2.69 -22.96 8.56
CA ASN A 253 -3.72 -23.36 7.59
C ASN A 253 -5.09 -23.48 8.29
N PRO A 254 -6.08 -22.62 7.97
CA PRO A 254 -7.34 -22.56 8.72
C PRO A 254 -8.30 -23.72 8.42
N LEU A 255 -7.89 -24.66 7.55
CA LEU A 255 -8.63 -25.87 7.21
C LEU A 255 -8.10 -27.12 7.94
N GLU A 256 -6.95 -27.03 8.62
CA GLU A 256 -6.39 -28.15 9.39
C GLU A 256 -6.98 -28.20 10.79
N LYS A 257 -7.23 -29.41 11.30
CA LYS A 257 -7.87 -29.61 12.61
C LYS A 257 -7.02 -29.04 13.74
N GLU A 258 -5.71 -29.26 13.68
CA GLU A 258 -4.75 -28.84 14.71
C GLU A 258 -4.70 -27.31 14.82
N ALA A 259 -4.71 -26.60 13.69
CA ALA A 259 -4.73 -25.15 13.65
C ALA A 259 -6.05 -24.57 14.20
N ILE A 260 -7.17 -25.22 13.89
CA ILE A 260 -8.49 -24.83 14.40
C ILE A 260 -8.57 -25.02 15.91
N ASP A 261 -8.11 -26.17 16.41
CA ASP A 261 -8.13 -26.50 17.83
C ASP A 261 -7.22 -25.55 18.62
N ALA A 262 -6.01 -25.28 18.13
CA ALA A 262 -5.08 -24.31 18.74
C ALA A 262 -5.63 -22.88 18.77
N PHE A 263 -6.33 -22.45 17.71
CA PHE A 263 -6.99 -21.14 17.68
C PHE A 263 -8.12 -21.05 18.73
N LYS A 264 -8.97 -22.08 18.80
CA LYS A 264 -10.10 -22.13 19.75
C LYS A 264 -9.64 -22.21 21.21
N GLN A 265 -8.51 -22.87 21.46
CA GLN A 265 -7.87 -22.94 22.78
C GLN A 265 -7.13 -21.63 23.16
N GLY A 266 -7.01 -20.68 22.23
CA GLY A 266 -6.33 -19.41 22.46
C GLY A 266 -4.81 -19.48 22.44
N SER A 267 -4.23 -20.59 21.93
CA SER A 267 -2.78 -20.75 21.75
C SER A 267 -2.20 -19.69 20.82
N PHE A 268 -3.00 -19.23 19.85
CA PHE A 268 -2.75 -18.02 19.08
C PHE A 268 -4.09 -17.30 18.81
N LYS A 269 -4.04 -15.99 18.53
CA LYS A 269 -5.23 -15.13 18.46
C LYS A 269 -5.59 -14.65 17.06
N GLU A 270 -4.71 -14.87 16.09
CA GLU A 270 -4.82 -14.28 14.75
C GLU A 270 -4.23 -15.21 13.69
N PHE A 271 -4.91 -15.36 12.56
CA PHE A 271 -4.34 -15.92 11.34
C PHE A 271 -3.65 -14.82 10.53
N GLU A 272 -2.64 -15.19 9.78
CA GLU A 272 -1.93 -14.32 8.87
C GLU A 272 -2.28 -14.67 7.44
N ARG A 273 -2.75 -13.69 6.68
CA ARG A 273 -2.95 -13.80 5.24
C ARG A 273 -1.80 -13.11 4.54
N HIS A 274 -1.19 -13.82 3.59
CA HIS A 274 -0.01 -13.41 2.84
C HIS A 274 -0.34 -13.30 1.34
N SER A 275 0.09 -12.23 0.68
CA SER A 275 0.07 -12.11 -0.79
C SER A 275 1.32 -12.77 -1.36
N ARG A 276 1.25 -13.27 -2.59
CA ARG A 276 2.45 -13.73 -3.30
C ARG A 276 3.23 -12.54 -3.86
N VAL A 277 4.55 -12.68 -3.89
CA VAL A 277 5.44 -11.76 -4.61
C VAL A 277 5.42 -12.13 -6.10
N GLY A 278 5.34 -11.13 -6.97
CA GLY A 278 5.34 -11.36 -8.41
C GLY A 278 6.74 -11.73 -8.91
N MET A 279 6.89 -12.91 -9.51
CA MET A 279 8.13 -13.34 -10.18
C MET A 279 8.06 -12.95 -11.65
N VAL A 280 8.24 -11.66 -11.93
CA VAL A 280 7.94 -11.10 -13.26
C VAL A 280 9.10 -11.28 -14.23
N THR A 281 8.79 -11.80 -15.41
CA THR A 281 9.65 -11.75 -16.58
C THR A 281 9.16 -10.69 -17.56
N GLU A 282 10.03 -10.22 -18.46
CA GLU A 282 9.63 -9.29 -19.52
C GLU A 282 8.49 -9.86 -20.37
N LYS A 283 8.57 -11.15 -20.73
CA LYS A 283 7.52 -11.82 -21.51
C LYS A 283 6.18 -11.81 -20.79
N ASP A 284 6.14 -12.26 -19.53
CA ASP A 284 4.89 -12.33 -18.76
C ASP A 284 4.28 -10.93 -18.55
N PHE A 285 5.14 -9.91 -18.39
CA PHE A 285 4.70 -8.51 -18.33
C PHE A 285 4.04 -8.07 -19.65
N MET A 286 4.71 -8.30 -20.78
CA MET A 286 4.18 -7.89 -22.09
C MET A 286 2.89 -8.64 -22.44
N ASP A 287 2.80 -9.93 -22.12
CA ASP A 287 1.59 -10.73 -22.29
C ASP A 287 0.44 -10.16 -21.42
N ARG A 288 0.71 -9.80 -20.16
CA ARG A 288 -0.29 -9.19 -19.29
C ARG A 288 -0.72 -7.80 -19.75
N VAL A 289 0.20 -6.98 -20.23
CA VAL A 289 -0.11 -5.66 -20.81
C VAL A 289 -1.02 -5.82 -22.01
N LYS A 290 -0.73 -6.77 -22.90
CA LYS A 290 -1.55 -7.05 -24.07
C LYS A 290 -2.96 -7.50 -23.67
N GLU A 291 -3.07 -8.45 -22.74
CA GLU A 291 -4.36 -8.93 -22.22
C GLU A 291 -5.21 -7.77 -21.69
N LEU A 292 -4.65 -6.91 -20.84
CA LEU A 292 -5.37 -5.76 -20.28
C LEU A 292 -5.79 -4.74 -21.34
N ARG A 293 -4.98 -4.53 -22.39
CA ARG A 293 -5.34 -3.71 -23.55
C ARG A 293 -6.50 -4.31 -24.33
N ASP A 294 -6.49 -5.62 -24.54
CA ASP A 294 -7.57 -6.36 -25.22
C ASP A 294 -8.88 -6.27 -24.43
N TYR A 295 -8.82 -6.20 -23.09
CA TYR A 295 -9.97 -5.92 -22.23
C TYR A 295 -10.44 -4.45 -22.24
N GLY A 296 -9.65 -3.53 -22.80
CA GLY A 296 -10.03 -2.12 -22.96
C GLY A 296 -9.32 -1.12 -22.03
N ALA A 297 -8.30 -1.53 -21.27
CA ALA A 297 -7.50 -0.58 -20.51
C ALA A 297 -6.86 0.46 -21.45
N LYS A 298 -6.94 1.75 -21.12
CA LYS A 298 -6.28 2.83 -21.87
C LYS A 298 -4.90 3.18 -21.31
N HIS A 299 -4.71 2.98 -20.01
CA HIS A 299 -3.46 3.21 -19.31
C HIS A 299 -3.12 2.01 -18.41
N ILE A 300 -1.88 1.56 -18.47
CA ILE A 300 -1.31 0.44 -17.69
C ILE A 300 0.05 0.93 -17.17
#